data_AF-A0A6I0E5E5-F1
#
_entry.id   AF-A0A6I0E5E5-F1
#
_cell.length_a   1.000
_cell.length_b   1.000
_cell.length_c   1.000
_cell.angle_alpha   90.00
_cell.angle_beta   90.00
_cell.angle_gamma   90.00
#
_symmetry.space_group_name_H-M   'P 1'
#
loop_
_entity.id
_entity.type
_entity.pdbx_description
1 polymer ?
#
loop_
_entity_poly.entity_id
_entity_poly.type
_entity_poly.pdbx_seq_one_letter_code
_entity_poly.pdbx_strand_id
1 'polypeptide(L)'
;MKASKFEDGRIMHKGIKRFVLIFMFGLFSVLTYGVVPTISSVTPPANGTYKVGDYIDITVLFDQVVDITGLPSIQITLNSGTVDAQYNSGTGSTSVVFRYEVQSADSDNNGVSILSPIQLNGGTIKNAALEDATLTFTAPDASGVLVDGVAPSGYSVSIDQTQISNSNKTAFSFTFSLAEVGATYS
;
A
#
# COMPACT_ATOMS: atom_id res chain seq x y z
N MET A 1 89.91 44.25 -35.46
CA MET A 1 90.27 44.39 -34.03
C MET A 1 89.56 45.64 -33.55
N LYS A 2 88.57 45.63 -32.66
CA LYS A 2 88.49 45.14 -31.27
C LYS A 2 87.14 45.71 -30.75
N ALA A 3 86.32 45.15 -29.87
CA ALA A 3 86.10 43.83 -29.29
C ALA A 3 84.67 43.91 -28.70
N SER A 4 84.00 42.76 -28.67
CA SER A 4 82.76 42.51 -27.93
C SER A 4 82.91 42.73 -26.42
N LYS A 5 81.86 43.20 -25.76
CA LYS A 5 81.56 42.84 -24.37
C LYS A 5 80.06 42.55 -24.22
N PHE A 6 79.78 41.38 -23.67
CA PHE A 6 78.48 40.80 -23.33
C PHE A 6 78.12 41.11 -21.86
N GLU A 7 76.98 40.57 -21.42
CA GLU A 7 76.26 40.67 -20.12
C GLU A 7 75.38 41.91 -19.99
N ASP A 8 74.06 41.84 -19.76
CA ASP A 8 73.26 40.97 -18.87
C ASP A 8 71.81 40.96 -19.44
N GLY A 9 71.17 39.83 -19.79
CA GLY A 9 70.59 38.88 -18.84
C GLY A 9 69.08 39.14 -18.64
N ARG A 10 68.24 38.60 -19.55
CA ARG A 10 66.94 37.91 -19.28
C ARG A 10 66.05 37.90 -20.52
N ILE A 11 66.03 36.76 -21.21
CA ILE A 11 64.91 36.37 -22.08
C ILE A 11 63.82 35.79 -21.17
N MET A 12 62.85 36.62 -20.78
CA MET A 12 61.66 36.12 -20.08
C MET A 12 60.68 35.58 -21.12
N HIS A 13 60.69 34.27 -21.30
CA HIS A 13 59.62 33.49 -21.93
C HIS A 13 58.29 33.77 -21.22
N LYS A 14 57.49 34.72 -21.71
CA LYS A 14 56.09 34.86 -21.27
C LYS A 14 55.22 33.90 -22.08
N GLY A 15 55.32 32.63 -21.68
CA GLY A 15 54.32 31.63 -21.98
C GLY A 15 52.99 31.92 -21.29
N ILE A 16 52.01 31.12 -21.70
CA ILE A 16 50.74 30.82 -21.06
C ILE A 16 49.61 31.78 -21.41
N LYS A 17 48.86 31.34 -22.44
CA LYS A 17 47.45 31.62 -22.70
C LYS A 17 46.71 31.76 -21.37
N ARG A 18 46.24 32.96 -21.04
CA ARG A 18 45.32 33.16 -19.91
C ARG A 18 43.95 32.67 -20.33
N PHE A 19 43.77 31.36 -20.18
CA PHE A 19 42.49 30.69 -20.08
C PHE A 19 41.79 31.28 -18.85
N VAL A 20 40.79 32.12 -19.07
CA VAL A 20 39.96 32.63 -17.99
C VAL A 20 39.05 31.48 -17.57
N LEU A 21 39.47 30.72 -16.56
CA LEU A 21 38.61 29.78 -15.85
C LEU A 21 37.77 30.59 -14.87
N ILE A 22 36.55 30.94 -15.27
CA ILE A 22 35.55 31.48 -14.37
C ILE A 22 35.19 30.35 -13.39
N PHE A 23 35.75 30.38 -12.17
CA PHE A 23 35.19 29.63 -11.05
C PHE A 23 33.94 30.38 -10.58
N MET A 24 32.81 30.11 -11.24
CA MET A 24 31.50 30.41 -10.67
C MET A 24 31.26 29.42 -9.51
N PHE A 25 31.71 29.78 -8.31
CA PHE A 25 31.15 29.26 -7.05
C PHE A 25 29.81 29.96 -6.74
N GLY A 26 28.97 30.11 -7.76
CA GLY A 26 27.56 30.45 -7.60
C GLY A 26 26.82 29.13 -7.48
N LEU A 27 25.96 29.01 -6.47
CA LEU A 27 25.02 27.92 -6.27
C LEU A 27 24.43 27.46 -7.61
N PHE A 28 25.00 26.42 -8.21
CA PHE A 28 24.45 25.83 -9.42
C PHE A 28 23.26 25.00 -8.95
N SER A 29 22.11 25.67 -8.75
CA SER A 29 20.84 24.96 -8.72
C SER A 29 20.68 24.37 -10.11
N VAL A 30 21.03 23.10 -10.26
CA VAL A 30 20.48 22.29 -11.33
C VAL A 30 18.97 22.30 -11.07
N LEU A 31 18.22 23.09 -11.82
CA LEU A 31 16.80 22.89 -11.94
C LEU A 31 16.65 21.59 -12.74
N THR A 32 16.78 20.46 -12.07
CA THR A 32 16.29 19.21 -12.64
C THR A 32 14.79 19.42 -12.74
N TYR A 33 14.26 19.48 -13.95
CA TYR A 33 12.84 19.27 -14.15
C TYR A 33 12.64 17.80 -13.81
N GLY A 34 12.39 17.53 -12.53
CA GLY A 34 12.15 16.17 -12.08
C GLY A 34 10.79 15.72 -12.58
N VAL A 35 10.69 14.43 -12.82
CA VAL A 35 9.45 13.82 -13.29
C VAL A 35 8.71 13.39 -12.03
N VAL A 36 7.54 13.97 -11.79
CA VAL A 36 6.67 13.59 -10.67
C VAL A 36 6.26 12.12 -10.82
N PRO A 37 6.39 11.28 -9.78
CA PRO A 37 5.91 9.90 -9.85
C PRO A 37 4.40 9.85 -10.08
N THR A 38 3.96 8.94 -10.94
CA THR A 38 2.54 8.70 -11.20
C THR A 38 2.19 7.23 -11.04
N ILE A 39 0.94 6.95 -10.64
CA ILE A 39 0.42 5.59 -10.55
C ILE A 39 0.14 5.09 -11.96
N SER A 40 0.88 4.07 -12.40
CA SER A 40 0.69 3.39 -13.68
C SER A 40 -0.50 2.43 -13.65
N SER A 41 -0.68 1.71 -12.53
CA SER A 41 -1.81 0.79 -12.37
C SER A 41 -2.07 0.46 -10.90
N VAL A 42 -3.31 0.10 -10.58
CA VAL A 42 -3.68 -0.52 -9.30
C VAL A 42 -4.25 -1.89 -9.61
N THR A 43 -3.72 -2.92 -8.95
CA THR A 43 -4.15 -4.31 -9.11
C THR A 43 -4.89 -4.75 -7.86
N PRO A 44 -6.16 -5.17 -7.97
CA PRO A 44 -6.92 -5.72 -6.85
C PRO A 44 -6.37 -7.12 -6.48
N PRO A 45 -6.75 -7.66 -5.32
CA PRO A 45 -6.41 -9.05 -5.00
C PRO A 45 -7.14 -10.02 -5.94
N ALA A 46 -6.79 -11.31 -5.84
CA ALA A 46 -7.44 -12.35 -6.62
C ALA A 46 -8.95 -12.42 -6.30
N ASN A 47 -9.75 -12.78 -7.30
CA ASN A 47 -11.17 -13.04 -7.07
C ASN A 47 -11.35 -14.19 -6.08
N GLY A 48 -12.31 -14.06 -5.18
CA GLY A 48 -12.57 -15.03 -4.13
C GLY A 48 -13.39 -14.44 -2.99
N THR A 49 -13.77 -15.30 -2.05
CA THR A 49 -14.41 -14.88 -0.80
C THR A 49 -13.37 -14.90 0.30
N TYR A 50 -13.10 -13.73 0.86
CA TYR A 50 -12.16 -13.51 1.95
C TYR A 50 -12.89 -13.61 3.28
N LYS A 51 -12.36 -14.41 4.21
CA LYS A 51 -12.89 -14.64 5.55
C LYS A 51 -12.08 -13.90 6.59
N VAL A 52 -12.57 -13.85 7.83
CA VAL A 52 -11.85 -13.23 8.97
C VAL A 52 -10.41 -13.75 9.04
N GLY A 53 -9.45 -12.81 9.08
CA GLY A 53 -8.01 -13.10 9.10
C GLY A 53 -7.35 -13.23 7.72
N ASP A 54 -8.12 -13.29 6.64
CA ASP A 54 -7.56 -13.23 5.28
C ASP A 54 -7.15 -11.79 4.92
N TYR A 55 -6.19 -11.67 4.00
CA TYR A 55 -5.65 -10.37 3.56
C TYR A 55 -6.17 -9.96 2.18
N ILE A 56 -6.73 -8.77 2.11
CA ILE A 56 -7.03 -8.05 0.87
C ILE A 56 -5.82 -7.19 0.52
N ASP A 57 -4.95 -7.72 -0.35
CA ASP A 57 -3.75 -7.04 -0.83
C ASP A 57 -4.01 -6.27 -2.13
N ILE A 58 -3.74 -4.98 -2.11
CA ILE A 58 -3.82 -4.07 -3.25
C ILE A 58 -2.42 -3.70 -3.66
N THR A 59 -2.06 -3.99 -4.92
CA THR A 59 -0.73 -3.64 -5.46
C THR A 59 -0.82 -2.41 -6.33
N VAL A 60 -0.12 -1.34 -5.93
CA VAL A 60 0.02 -0.09 -6.67
C VAL A 60 1.37 -0.09 -7.38
N LEU A 61 1.35 0.09 -8.71
CA LEU A 61 2.54 0.25 -9.52
C LEU A 61 2.73 1.73 -9.85
N PHE A 62 3.85 2.31 -9.43
CA PHE A 62 4.31 3.61 -9.86
C PHE A 62 5.20 3.49 -11.11
N ASP A 63 5.25 4.55 -11.91
CA ASP A 63 6.11 4.66 -13.11
C ASP A 63 7.60 4.76 -12.79
N GLN A 64 7.95 5.01 -11.53
CA GLN A 64 9.32 5.05 -11.01
C GLN A 64 9.36 4.67 -9.53
N VAL A 65 10.58 4.50 -9.01
CA VAL A 65 10.81 4.16 -7.61
C VAL A 65 10.29 5.28 -6.70
N VAL A 66 9.56 4.89 -5.65
CA VAL A 66 9.08 5.80 -4.60
C VAL A 66 9.58 5.39 -3.22
N ASP A 67 9.94 6.39 -2.42
CA ASP A 67 10.22 6.29 -1.00
C ASP A 67 8.98 6.70 -0.21
N ILE A 68 8.60 5.86 0.76
CA ILE A 68 7.39 6.03 1.56
C ILE A 68 7.75 6.27 3.02
N THR A 69 7.10 7.27 3.63
CA THR A 69 7.14 7.53 5.07
C THR A 69 5.73 7.50 5.65
N GLY A 70 5.62 7.25 6.95
CA GLY A 70 4.32 7.16 7.64
C GLY A 70 3.53 5.90 7.26
N LEU A 71 2.22 5.96 7.44
CA LEU A 71 1.28 4.86 7.16
C LEU A 71 0.19 5.36 6.20
N PRO A 72 0.52 5.59 4.91
CA PRO A 72 -0.51 5.90 3.94
C PRO A 72 -1.50 4.73 3.81
N SER A 73 -2.74 5.02 3.44
CA SER A 73 -3.80 4.01 3.25
C SER A 73 -4.56 4.19 1.96
N ILE A 74 -5.24 3.13 1.52
CA ILE A 74 -6.26 3.15 0.48
C ILE A 74 -7.57 2.75 1.13
N GLN A 75 -8.61 3.57 0.96
CA GLN A 75 -9.93 3.22 1.46
C GLN A 75 -10.56 2.15 0.58
N ILE A 76 -11.22 1.19 1.22
CA ILE A 76 -12.03 0.15 0.59
C ILE A 76 -13.45 0.28 1.12
N THR A 77 -14.44 0.33 0.24
CA THR A 77 -15.85 0.22 0.62
C THR A 77 -16.27 -1.24 0.56
N LEU A 78 -16.79 -1.73 1.69
CA LEU A 78 -17.51 -2.98 1.86
C LEU A 78 -19.02 -2.68 2.00
N ASN A 79 -19.89 -3.69 1.89
CA ASN A 79 -21.30 -3.52 2.25
C ASN A 79 -21.48 -3.22 3.76
N SER A 80 -20.56 -3.68 4.62
CA SER A 80 -20.53 -3.40 6.06
C SER A 80 -20.01 -2.00 6.43
N GLY A 81 -19.33 -1.30 5.51
CA GLY A 81 -18.75 0.02 5.80
C GLY A 81 -17.45 0.29 5.02
N THR A 82 -16.84 1.45 5.25
CA THR A 82 -15.53 1.79 4.68
C THR A 82 -14.41 1.46 5.66
N VAL A 83 -13.36 0.83 5.16
CA VAL A 83 -12.17 0.41 5.90
C VAL A 83 -10.91 0.89 5.18
N ASP A 84 -9.76 0.86 5.85
CA ASP A 84 -8.49 1.31 5.30
C ASP A 84 -7.51 0.14 5.10
N ALA A 85 -7.11 -0.12 3.85
CA ALA A 85 -5.94 -0.92 3.55
C ALA A 85 -4.68 -0.09 3.80
N GLN A 86 -3.88 -0.48 4.79
CA GLN A 86 -2.69 0.25 5.23
C GLN A 86 -1.48 -0.12 4.39
N TYR A 87 -0.55 0.81 4.20
CA TYR A 87 0.76 0.52 3.60
C TYR A 87 1.43 -0.64 4.32
N ASN A 88 1.82 -1.66 3.55
CA ASN A 88 2.44 -2.87 4.05
C ASN A 88 3.91 -2.99 3.61
N SER A 89 4.22 -2.67 2.35
CA SER A 89 5.58 -2.82 1.81
C SER A 89 5.78 -2.07 0.49
N GLY A 90 7.05 -1.85 0.09
CA GLY A 90 7.40 -1.36 -1.26
C GLY A 90 8.11 0.00 -1.31
N THR A 91 8.49 0.58 -0.17
CA THR A 91 9.42 1.71 -0.15
C THR A 91 10.73 1.35 -0.87
N GLY A 92 11.27 2.27 -1.66
CA GLY A 92 12.43 2.04 -2.52
C GLY A 92 12.15 1.15 -3.74
N SER A 93 10.87 0.94 -4.10
CA SER A 93 10.43 0.15 -5.26
C SER A 93 9.42 0.93 -6.11
N THR A 94 9.15 0.43 -7.32
CA THR A 94 8.00 0.87 -8.14
C THR A 94 6.70 0.19 -7.70
N SER A 95 6.79 -0.97 -7.05
CA SER A 95 5.63 -1.77 -6.63
C SER A 95 5.41 -1.65 -5.13
N VAL A 96 4.25 -1.09 -4.76
CA VAL A 96 3.85 -0.81 -3.39
C VAL A 96 2.60 -1.62 -3.05
N VAL A 97 2.57 -2.24 -1.88
CA VAL A 97 1.44 -3.07 -1.43
C VAL A 97 0.75 -2.39 -0.25
N PHE A 98 -0.57 -2.26 -0.37
CA PHE A 98 -1.48 -1.89 0.71
C PHE A 98 -2.28 -3.12 1.11
N ARG A 99 -2.51 -3.32 2.40
CA ARG A 99 -3.12 -4.52 2.96
C ARG A 99 -4.24 -4.16 3.93
N TYR A 100 -5.37 -4.83 3.78
CA TYR A 100 -6.42 -4.89 4.79
C TYR A 100 -6.58 -6.33 5.27
N GLU A 101 -6.70 -6.54 6.58
CA GLU A 101 -7.04 -7.84 7.17
C GLU A 101 -8.54 -7.85 7.47
N VAL A 102 -9.26 -8.82 6.91
CA VAL A 102 -10.71 -8.94 7.12
C VAL A 102 -11.01 -9.16 8.60
N GLN A 103 -11.85 -8.29 9.15
CA GLN A 103 -12.28 -8.30 10.54
C GLN A 103 -13.61 -9.02 10.71
N SER A 104 -13.94 -9.34 11.96
CA SER A 104 -15.28 -9.84 12.30
C SER A 104 -16.36 -8.83 11.92
N ALA A 105 -17.48 -9.33 11.41
CA ALA A 105 -18.63 -8.58 10.93
C ALA A 105 -18.43 -7.81 9.61
N ASP A 106 -17.26 -7.92 8.98
CA ASP A 106 -17.10 -7.45 7.61
C ASP A 106 -17.98 -8.28 6.68
N SER A 107 -18.61 -7.61 5.72
CA SER A 107 -19.38 -8.28 4.69
C SER A 107 -19.38 -7.48 3.40
N ASP A 108 -19.17 -8.19 2.30
CA ASP A 108 -19.39 -7.68 0.97
C ASP A 108 -19.73 -8.85 0.03
N ASN A 109 -20.94 -8.85 -0.52
CA ASN A 109 -21.42 -9.92 -1.41
C ASN A 109 -21.56 -9.47 -2.87
N ASN A 110 -21.19 -8.23 -3.19
CA ASN A 110 -21.26 -7.69 -4.55
C ASN A 110 -19.93 -7.14 -5.07
N GLY A 111 -18.87 -7.26 -4.29
CA GLY A 111 -17.51 -6.92 -4.64
C GLY A 111 -17.04 -5.63 -3.99
N VAL A 112 -15.84 -5.66 -3.40
CA VAL A 112 -15.28 -4.48 -2.74
C VAL A 112 -14.99 -3.35 -3.75
N SER A 113 -15.07 -2.11 -3.28
CA SER A 113 -14.67 -0.93 -4.08
C SER A 113 -13.39 -0.31 -3.55
N ILE A 114 -12.36 -0.21 -4.40
CA ILE A 114 -11.07 0.42 -4.06
C ILE A 114 -11.13 1.92 -4.41
N LEU A 115 -10.94 2.79 -3.41
CA LEU A 115 -11.14 4.23 -3.58
C LEU A 115 -9.84 5.00 -3.85
N SER A 116 -9.92 5.97 -4.76
CA SER A 116 -8.88 6.96 -5.02
C SER A 116 -9.22 8.28 -4.33
N PRO A 117 -8.24 9.04 -3.82
CA PRO A 117 -6.79 8.80 -3.90
C PRO A 117 -6.23 8.01 -2.71
N ILE A 118 -4.95 7.63 -2.80
CA ILE A 118 -4.17 7.18 -1.63
C ILE A 118 -4.17 8.31 -0.57
N GLN A 119 -4.53 7.98 0.66
CA GLN A 119 -4.50 8.89 1.81
C GLN A 119 -3.12 8.83 2.45
N LEU A 120 -2.47 9.98 2.63
CA LEU A 120 -1.11 10.02 3.17
C LEU A 120 -1.05 9.82 4.70
N ASN A 121 -2.10 10.17 5.44
CA ASN A 121 -2.17 10.05 6.90
C ASN A 121 -0.94 10.65 7.63
N GLY A 122 -0.46 11.81 7.17
CA GLY A 122 0.74 12.48 7.69
C GLY A 122 2.08 11.92 7.19
N GLY A 123 2.06 10.91 6.32
CA GLY A 123 3.20 10.36 5.60
C GLY A 123 3.50 11.08 4.27
N THR A 124 4.41 10.50 3.49
CA THR A 124 4.77 10.98 2.13
C THR A 124 5.03 9.82 1.19
N ILE A 125 4.86 10.05 -0.11
CA ILE A 125 5.28 9.16 -1.19
C ILE A 125 6.02 10.03 -2.19
N LYS A 126 7.34 9.89 -2.29
CA LYS A 126 8.22 10.76 -3.08
C LYS A 126 9.22 9.97 -3.90
N ASN A 127 9.78 10.53 -4.98
CA ASN A 127 10.99 9.97 -5.59
C ASN A 127 12.26 10.40 -4.84
N ALA A 128 13.41 9.91 -5.30
CA ALA A 128 14.73 10.28 -4.79
C ALA A 128 15.08 11.78 -4.96
N ALA A 129 14.38 12.50 -5.86
CA ALA A 129 14.48 13.94 -6.03
C ALA A 129 13.56 14.74 -5.07
N LEU A 130 12.86 14.05 -4.15
CA LEU A 130 11.93 14.58 -3.16
C LEU A 130 10.61 15.14 -3.73
N GLU A 131 10.29 14.80 -4.97
CA GLU A 131 9.04 15.20 -5.63
C GLU A 131 7.88 14.32 -5.17
N ASP A 132 6.77 14.96 -4.76
CA ASP A 132 5.57 14.26 -4.30
C ASP A 132 4.86 13.56 -5.45
N ALA A 133 4.50 12.29 -5.24
CA ALA A 133 3.78 11.48 -6.21
C ALA A 133 2.34 11.99 -6.43
N THR A 134 1.84 11.81 -7.65
CA THR A 134 0.41 11.94 -7.95
C THR A 134 -0.32 10.70 -7.44
N LEU A 135 -1.26 10.88 -6.51
CA LEU A 135 -1.89 9.78 -5.75
C LEU A 135 -3.29 9.38 -6.24
N THR A 136 -3.82 10.09 -7.24
CA THR A 136 -5.09 9.75 -7.88
C THR A 136 -4.90 8.65 -8.91
N PHE A 137 -5.83 7.71 -8.96
CA PHE A 137 -5.81 6.61 -9.92
C PHE A 137 -7.24 6.26 -10.35
N THR A 138 -7.36 5.50 -11.44
CA THR A 138 -8.64 4.88 -11.82
C THR A 138 -8.80 3.59 -11.03
N ALA A 139 -9.90 3.47 -10.29
CA ALA A 139 -10.19 2.26 -9.52
C ALA A 139 -10.26 1.03 -10.45
N PRO A 140 -9.57 -0.07 -10.13
CA PRO A 140 -9.70 -1.30 -10.90
C PRO A 140 -11.05 -1.96 -10.62
N ASP A 141 -11.45 -2.90 -11.48
CA ASP A 141 -12.58 -3.77 -11.22
C ASP A 141 -12.22 -4.79 -10.13
N ALA A 142 -12.93 -4.74 -9.02
CA ALA A 142 -12.81 -5.67 -7.89
C ALA A 142 -14.15 -6.36 -7.57
N SER A 143 -15.07 -6.44 -8.55
CA SER A 143 -16.39 -7.05 -8.35
C SER A 143 -16.34 -8.52 -7.94
N GLY A 144 -15.22 -9.21 -8.22
CA GLY A 144 -14.98 -10.60 -7.85
C GLY A 144 -14.35 -10.81 -6.47
N VAL A 145 -14.03 -9.73 -5.74
CA VAL A 145 -13.42 -9.78 -4.40
C VAL A 145 -14.54 -9.62 -3.38
N LEU A 146 -14.98 -10.74 -2.79
CA LEU A 146 -16.08 -10.81 -1.85
C LEU A 146 -15.55 -10.97 -0.42
N VAL A 147 -16.35 -10.58 0.58
CA VAL A 147 -15.98 -10.64 2.00
C VAL A 147 -17.09 -11.31 2.82
N ASP A 148 -16.69 -12.30 3.62
CA ASP A 148 -17.54 -13.08 4.52
C ASP A 148 -16.90 -13.16 5.91
N GLY A 149 -17.05 -12.08 6.67
CA GLY A 149 -16.56 -11.95 8.05
C GLY A 149 -17.66 -12.15 9.11
N VAL A 150 -18.90 -12.43 8.70
CA VAL A 150 -20.04 -12.56 9.62
C VAL A 150 -20.14 -13.99 10.13
N ALA A 151 -19.89 -14.18 11.42
CA ALA A 151 -20.10 -15.47 12.05
C ALA A 151 -21.59 -15.89 11.96
N PRO A 152 -21.88 -17.16 11.66
CA PRO A 152 -23.24 -17.67 11.70
C PRO A 152 -23.89 -17.43 13.09
N SER A 153 -25.18 -17.09 13.12
CA SER A 153 -25.93 -16.83 14.36
C SER A 153 -27.34 -17.43 14.33
N GLY A 154 -28.03 -17.44 15.48
CA GLY A 154 -29.42 -17.92 15.59
C GLY A 154 -29.57 -19.40 15.97
N TYR A 155 -28.46 -20.11 16.18
CA TYR A 155 -28.47 -21.49 16.61
C TYR A 155 -28.83 -21.61 18.10
N SER A 156 -29.76 -22.49 18.43
CA SER A 156 -30.07 -22.82 19.82
C SER A 156 -30.33 -24.32 19.98
N VAL A 157 -29.96 -24.81 21.16
CA VAL A 157 -30.31 -26.15 21.64
C VAL A 157 -31.20 -25.93 22.85
N SER A 158 -32.44 -26.40 22.78
CA SER A 158 -33.35 -26.38 23.92
C SER A 158 -33.72 -27.80 24.34
N ILE A 159 -33.66 -28.04 25.65
CA ILE A 159 -34.25 -29.23 26.27
C ILE A 159 -35.62 -28.81 26.80
N ASP A 160 -36.67 -29.12 26.04
CA ASP A 160 -38.05 -28.78 26.38
C ASP A 160 -38.74 -29.90 27.20
N GLN A 161 -37.99 -30.52 28.11
CA GLN A 161 -38.47 -31.64 28.90
C GLN A 161 -38.50 -31.30 30.39
N THR A 162 -39.62 -31.59 31.03
CA THR A 162 -39.73 -31.62 32.50
C THR A 162 -38.85 -32.74 33.08
N GLN A 163 -38.55 -32.69 34.39
CA GLN A 163 -37.63 -33.62 35.06
C GLN A 163 -37.81 -35.09 34.61
N ILE A 164 -36.71 -35.74 34.21
CA ILE A 164 -36.75 -37.13 33.74
C ILE A 164 -37.09 -38.08 34.88
N SER A 165 -38.06 -38.97 34.64
CA SER A 165 -38.53 -40.03 35.53
C SER A 165 -38.61 -41.35 34.78
N ASN A 166 -38.84 -42.46 35.49
CA ASN A 166 -39.04 -43.77 34.87
C ASN A 166 -40.20 -43.80 33.86
N SER A 167 -41.16 -42.87 33.99
CA SER A 167 -42.35 -42.78 33.14
C SER A 167 -42.12 -42.03 31.82
N ASN A 168 -41.12 -41.13 31.73
CA ASN A 168 -40.88 -40.31 30.54
C ASN A 168 -39.48 -40.49 29.91
N LYS A 169 -38.65 -41.40 30.45
CA LYS A 169 -37.27 -41.63 29.98
C LYS A 169 -37.15 -42.06 28.51
N THR A 170 -38.19 -42.64 27.92
CA THR A 170 -38.23 -43.01 26.49
C THR A 170 -38.80 -41.91 25.60
N ALA A 171 -39.34 -40.84 26.17
CA ALA A 171 -39.91 -39.70 25.46
C ALA A 171 -38.95 -38.50 25.42
N PHE A 172 -37.64 -38.74 25.58
CA PHE A 172 -36.63 -37.68 25.55
C PHE A 172 -36.60 -36.97 24.20
N SER A 173 -36.76 -35.65 24.21
CA SER A 173 -36.59 -34.83 23.00
C SER A 173 -35.74 -33.59 23.27
N PHE A 174 -34.95 -33.21 22.28
CA PHE A 174 -34.28 -31.92 22.17
C PHE A 174 -34.70 -31.32 20.84
N THR A 175 -34.82 -30.00 20.78
CA THR A 175 -35.05 -29.29 19.52
C THR A 175 -33.80 -28.50 19.16
N PHE A 176 -33.31 -28.73 17.95
CA PHE A 176 -32.31 -27.88 17.31
C PHE A 176 -33.04 -26.87 16.43
N SER A 177 -32.78 -25.59 16.65
CA SER A 177 -33.24 -24.53 15.75
C SER A 177 -32.08 -24.07 14.87
N LEU A 178 -32.35 -23.94 13.57
CA LEU A 178 -31.46 -23.38 12.55
C LEU A 178 -30.09 -24.08 12.36
N ALA A 179 -29.78 -25.19 13.04
CA ALA A 179 -28.50 -25.91 12.95
C ALA A 179 -28.15 -26.38 11.53
N GLU A 180 -26.91 -26.09 11.08
CA GLU A 180 -26.36 -26.68 9.86
C GLU A 180 -25.89 -28.12 10.10
N VAL A 181 -25.99 -28.95 9.05
CA VAL A 181 -25.48 -30.32 9.08
C VAL A 181 -23.97 -30.28 9.21
N GLY A 182 -23.43 -30.78 10.33
CA GLY A 182 -21.99 -30.91 10.56
C GLY A 182 -21.37 -29.91 11.54
N ALA A 183 -22.15 -29.00 12.14
CA ALA A 183 -21.65 -28.15 13.23
C ALA A 183 -21.35 -29.01 14.49
N THR A 184 -20.09 -29.03 14.92
CA THR A 184 -19.66 -29.67 16.17
C THR A 184 -19.55 -28.62 17.29
N TYR A 185 -20.29 -28.81 18.38
CA TYR A 185 -20.05 -28.09 19.64
C TYR A 185 -19.23 -28.98 20.57
N SER A 186 -18.22 -28.40 21.23
CA SER A 186 -17.40 -29.06 22.27
C SER A 186 -17.92 -28.70 23.66
#